data_AF-A5E4J3-F1
#
_entry.id   AF-A5E4J3-F1
#
_cell.length_a   1.000
_cell.length_b   1.000
_cell.length_c   1.000
_cell.angle_alpha   90.00
_cell.angle_beta   90.00
_cell.angle_gamma   90.00
#
_symmetry.space_group_name_H-M   'P 1'
#
loop_
_entity.id
_entity.type
_entity.pdbx_description
1 polymer ?
#
loop_
_entity_poly.entity_id
_entity_poly.type
_entity_poly.pdbx_seq_one_letter_code
_entity_poly.pdbx_strand_id
1 'polypeptide(L)'
;MSTYPILTQEQFKDAIKDISQYELEAKKAQQLAFIFKLIDTNNELHRELSTDGNDESLSPDDVKLYKETIDENKESLLNQIERIHLINIELVRRGILSESKASAEEKKLHDDVKKRTEPNESANETEGVVL
;
A
#
# COMPACT_ATOMS: atom_id res chain seq x y z
N MET A 1 -6.36 17.90 -17.06
CA MET A 1 -6.29 17.35 -15.70
C MET A 1 -4.90 17.65 -15.18
N SER A 2 -4.75 18.41 -14.09
CA SER A 2 -3.43 18.68 -13.51
C SER A 2 -2.93 17.41 -12.82
N THR A 3 -2.14 16.62 -13.54
CA THR A 3 -1.28 15.61 -12.92
C THR A 3 -0.18 16.39 -12.19
N TYR A 4 -0.34 16.59 -10.88
CA TYR A 4 0.78 17.07 -10.09
C TYR A 4 1.92 16.07 -10.28
N PRO A 5 3.10 16.50 -10.75
CA PRO A 5 4.20 15.57 -10.99
C PRO A 5 4.54 14.89 -9.67
N ILE A 6 4.39 13.56 -9.65
CA ILE A 6 4.87 12.73 -8.55
C ILE A 6 6.40 12.85 -8.58
N LEU A 7 7.00 13.31 -7.48
CA LEU A 7 8.46 13.37 -7.36
C LEU A 7 9.06 12.01 -7.69
N THR A 8 10.10 12.00 -8.52
CA THR A 8 10.93 10.81 -8.71
C THR A 8 11.54 10.38 -7.37
N GLN A 9 12.04 9.14 -7.27
CA GLN A 9 12.69 8.67 -6.04
C GLN A 9 13.86 9.56 -5.63
N GLU A 10 14.67 10.03 -6.59
CA GLU A 10 15.78 10.96 -6.34
C GLU A 10 15.29 12.31 -5.83
N GLN A 11 14.28 12.90 -6.49
CA GLN A 11 13.69 14.17 -6.07
C GLN A 11 13.06 14.06 -4.68
N PHE A 12 12.44 12.92 -4.37
CA PHE A 12 11.88 12.66 -3.06
C PHE A 12 12.98 12.56 -2.01
N LYS A 13 14.05 11.78 -2.28
CA LYS A 13 15.21 11.63 -1.40
C LYS A 13 15.88 12.96 -1.08
N ASP A 14 15.97 13.87 -2.05
CA ASP A 14 16.51 15.20 -1.81
C ASP A 14 15.54 16.06 -1.00
N ALA A 15 14.25 16.07 -1.34
CA ALA A 15 13.25 16.86 -0.63
C ALA A 15 13.11 16.49 0.86
N ILE A 16 13.29 15.22 1.22
CA ILE A 16 13.17 14.79 2.63
C ILE A 16 14.36 15.21 3.51
N LYS A 17 15.47 15.67 2.94
CA LYS A 17 16.63 16.14 3.73
C LYS A 17 16.36 17.45 4.48
N ASP A 18 15.49 18.28 3.93
CA ASP A 18 15.28 19.66 4.41
C ASP A 18 14.06 19.80 5.34
N ILE A 19 13.26 18.74 5.50
CA ILE A 19 12.07 18.77 6.36
C ILE A 19 12.37 18.27 7.78
N SER A 20 11.54 18.65 8.74
CA SER A 20 11.68 18.26 10.15
C SER A 20 11.42 16.77 10.39
N GLN A 21 11.85 16.25 11.55
CA GLN A 21 11.52 14.88 11.97
C GLN A 21 10.01 14.66 12.01
N TYR A 22 9.27 15.61 12.57
CA TYR A 22 7.81 15.52 12.65
C TYR A 22 7.19 15.37 11.26
N GLU A 23 7.67 16.14 10.28
CA GLU A 23 7.18 16.04 8.90
C GLU A 23 7.57 14.71 8.23
N LEU A 24 8.76 14.16 8.52
CA LEU A 24 9.15 12.82 8.05
C LEU A 24 8.20 11.75 8.57
N GLU A 25 7.94 11.74 9.87
CA GLU A 25 7.05 10.79 10.52
C GLU A 25 5.60 10.93 9.99
N ALA A 26 5.12 12.15 9.83
CA ALA A 26 3.81 12.42 9.24
C ALA A 26 3.72 11.91 7.79
N LYS A 27 4.74 12.15 6.95
CA LYS A 27 4.78 11.64 5.57
C LYS A 27 4.83 10.12 5.52
N LYS A 28 5.58 9.49 6.42
CA LYS A 28 5.65 8.03 6.54
C LYS A 28 4.29 7.45 6.91
N ALA A 29 3.57 8.05 7.86
CA ALA A 29 2.22 7.65 8.23
C ALA A 29 1.22 7.81 7.06
N GLN A 30 1.32 8.90 6.29
CA GLN A 30 0.52 9.11 5.09
C GLN A 30 0.78 8.03 4.03
N GLN A 31 2.05 7.67 3.79
CA GLN A 31 2.43 6.62 2.85
C GLN A 31 1.88 5.26 3.28
N LEU A 32 1.95 4.93 4.57
CA LEU A 32 1.35 3.71 5.13
C LEU A 32 -0.17 3.66 4.88
N ALA A 33 -0.87 4.77 5.12
CA ALA A 33 -2.30 4.85 4.87
C ALA A 33 -2.64 4.67 3.37
N PHE A 34 -1.84 5.25 2.47
CA PHE A 34 -2.00 5.05 1.03
C PHE A 34 -1.77 3.61 0.60
N ILE A 35 -0.73 2.95 1.13
CA ILE A 35 -0.46 1.53 0.84
C ILE A 35 -1.66 0.68 1.20
N PHE A 36 -2.20 0.83 2.41
CA PHE A 36 -3.35 0.02 2.84
C PHE A 36 -4.60 0.30 2.01
N LYS A 37 -4.86 1.57 1.65
CA LYS A 37 -5.98 1.90 0.77
C LYS A 37 -5.84 1.28 -0.63
N LEU A 38 -4.63 1.26 -1.19
CA LEU A 38 -4.39 0.60 -2.49
C LEU A 38 -4.63 -0.90 -2.42
N ILE A 39 -4.22 -1.55 -1.32
CA ILE A 39 -4.48 -2.99 -1.10
C ILE A 39 -5.99 -3.23 -0.97
N ASP A 40 -6.69 -2.44 -0.16
CA ASP A 40 -8.14 -2.57 0.01
C ASP A 40 -8.89 -2.40 -1.33
N THR A 41 -8.43 -1.45 -2.15
CA THR A 41 -8.97 -1.22 -3.51
C THR A 41 -8.72 -2.42 -4.42
N ASN A 42 -7.48 -2.94 -4.45
CA ASN A 42 -7.15 -4.11 -5.25
C ASN A 42 -7.94 -5.35 -4.82
N ASN A 43 -8.13 -5.54 -3.52
CA ASN A 43 -8.93 -6.64 -2.98
C ASN A 43 -10.40 -6.54 -3.41
N GLU A 44 -10.98 -5.33 -3.45
CA GLU A 44 -12.33 -5.12 -3.98
C GLU A 44 -12.39 -5.46 -5.47
N LEU A 45 -11.45 -4.93 -6.27
CA LEU A 45 -11.41 -5.22 -7.71
C LEU A 45 -11.24 -6.72 -7.98
N HIS A 46 -10.45 -7.43 -7.18
CA HIS A 46 -10.33 -8.88 -7.27
C HIS A 46 -11.63 -9.61 -6.90
N ARG A 47 -12.39 -9.15 -5.90
CA ARG A 47 -13.72 -9.71 -5.59
C ARG A 47 -14.69 -9.50 -6.74
N GLU A 48 -14.76 -8.29 -7.28
CA GLU A 48 -15.62 -7.97 -8.44
C GLU A 48 -15.28 -8.87 -9.62
N LEU A 49 -13.99 -9.07 -9.90
CA LEU A 49 -13.51 -9.98 -10.96
C LEU A 49 -13.76 -11.46 -10.68
N SER A 50 -13.96 -11.86 -9.43
CA SER A 50 -14.18 -13.26 -9.01
C SER A 50 -15.66 -13.60 -8.79
N THR A 51 -16.56 -12.62 -8.92
CA THR A 51 -18.00 -12.83 -8.71
C THR A 51 -18.58 -13.52 -9.94
N ASP A 52 -18.40 -14.84 -10.00
CA ASP A 52 -19.06 -15.69 -10.98
C ASP A 52 -20.50 -15.97 -10.52
N GLY A 53 -21.49 -15.39 -11.20
CA GLY A 53 -22.77 -16.10 -11.41
C GLY A 53 -24.09 -15.51 -10.90
N ASN A 54 -24.20 -14.21 -10.58
CA ASN A 54 -25.54 -13.61 -10.35
C ASN A 54 -25.76 -12.33 -11.18
N ASP A 55 -26.56 -12.50 -12.25
CA ASP A 55 -27.31 -11.54 -13.10
C ASP A 55 -26.69 -10.25 -13.67
N GLU A 56 -25.50 -9.81 -13.26
CA GLU A 56 -24.75 -8.72 -13.92
C GLU A 56 -23.29 -9.15 -14.14
N SER A 57 -23.05 -9.97 -15.17
CA SER A 57 -21.67 -10.29 -15.54
C SER A 57 -20.95 -9.03 -16.02
N LEU A 58 -19.80 -8.71 -15.43
CA LEU A 58 -18.92 -7.63 -15.90
C LEU A 58 -18.70 -7.74 -17.42
N SER A 59 -18.76 -6.61 -18.12
CA SER A 59 -18.43 -6.61 -19.54
C SER A 59 -16.93 -6.91 -19.73
N PRO A 60 -16.50 -7.39 -20.91
CA PRO A 60 -15.09 -7.58 -21.21
C PRO A 60 -14.25 -6.30 -21.03
N ASP A 61 -14.85 -5.13 -21.27
CA ASP A 61 -14.20 -3.83 -21.10
C ASP A 61 -14.02 -3.48 -19.61
N ASP A 62 -15.00 -3.80 -18.75
CA ASP A 62 -14.89 -3.61 -17.30
C ASP A 62 -13.81 -4.53 -16.70
N VAL A 63 -13.79 -5.79 -17.14
CA VAL A 63 -12.75 -6.76 -16.73
C VAL A 63 -11.36 -6.24 -17.11
N LYS A 64 -11.21 -5.69 -18.32
CA LYS A 64 -9.95 -5.12 -18.78
C LYS A 64 -9.57 -3.90 -17.93
N LEU A 65 -10.49 -2.97 -17.71
CA LEU A 65 -10.27 -1.76 -16.91
C LEU A 65 -9.84 -2.10 -15.48
N TYR A 66 -10.49 -3.07 -14.85
CA TYR A 66 -10.15 -3.49 -13.48
C TYR A 66 -8.75 -4.09 -13.39
N LYS A 67 -8.36 -4.91 -14.37
CA LYS A 67 -7.00 -5.46 -14.45
C LYS A 67 -5.95 -4.38 -14.65
N GLU A 68 -6.19 -3.45 -15.56
CA GLU A 68 -5.29 -2.30 -15.79
C GLU A 68 -5.15 -1.46 -14.51
N THR A 69 -6.26 -1.21 -13.79
CA THR A 69 -6.26 -0.47 -12.52
C THR A 69 -5.45 -1.21 -11.43
N ILE A 70 -5.57 -2.54 -11.33
CA ILE A 70 -4.79 -3.35 -10.39
C ILE A 70 -3.29 -3.24 -10.68
N ASP A 71 -2.91 -3.27 -11.96
CA ASP A 71 -1.51 -3.14 -12.38
C ASP A 71 -0.95 -1.74 -12.08
N GLU A 72 -1.71 -0.67 -12.35
CA GLU A 72 -1.35 0.71 -11.98
C GLU A 72 -1.20 0.89 -10.46
N ASN A 73 -2.10 0.27 -9.69
CA ASN A 73 -2.04 0.28 -8.23
C ASN A 73 -0.80 -0.46 -7.71
N LYS A 74 -0.35 -1.52 -8.38
CA LYS A 74 0.87 -2.26 -8.01
C LYS A 74 2.11 -1.39 -8.15
N GLU A 75 2.23 -0.64 -9.24
CA GLU A 75 3.33 0.31 -9.41
C GLU A 75 3.30 1.41 -8.34
N SER A 76 2.11 1.94 -8.07
CA SER A 76 1.90 2.94 -7.01
C SER A 76 2.28 2.41 -5.63
N LEU A 77 1.93 1.16 -5.33
CA LEU A 77 2.25 0.49 -4.06
C LEU A 77 3.76 0.33 -3.87
N LEU A 78 4.48 -0.15 -4.89
CA LEU A 78 5.95 -0.24 -4.87
C LEU A 78 6.59 1.14 -4.63
N ASN A 79 6.06 2.19 -5.26
CA ASN A 79 6.56 3.55 -5.05
C ASN A 79 6.37 4.03 -3.60
N GLN A 80 5.22 3.78 -2.99
CA GLN A 80 4.98 4.18 -1.59
C GLN A 80 5.85 3.39 -0.60
N ILE A 81 6.07 2.09 -0.84
CA ILE A 81 6.97 1.27 -0.01
C ILE A 81 8.39 1.82 -0.07
N GLU A 82 8.89 2.15 -1.26
CA GLU A 82 10.22 2.72 -1.43
C GLU A 82 10.35 4.09 -0.74
N ARG A 83 9.31 4.92 -0.78
CA ARG A 83 9.32 6.20 -0.06
C ARG A 83 9.44 6.03 1.46
N ILE A 84 8.80 5.00 2.03
CA ILE A 84 8.96 4.66 3.45
C ILE A 84 10.40 4.24 3.73
N HIS A 85 10.99 3.42 2.87
CA HIS A 85 12.40 3.01 2.98
C HIS A 85 13.34 4.23 2.96
N LEU A 86 13.15 5.17 2.03
CA LEU A 86 13.93 6.39 1.96
C LEU A 86 13.78 7.28 3.20
N ILE A 87 12.57 7.37 3.78
CA ILE A 87 12.37 8.05 5.06
C ILE A 87 13.13 7.35 6.19
N ASN A 88 13.11 6.01 6.24
CA ASN A 88 13.85 5.25 7.25
C ASN A 88 15.36 5.49 7.15
N ILE A 89 15.92 5.46 5.93
CA ILE A 89 17.32 5.80 5.69
C ILE A 89 17.64 7.19 6.24
N GLU A 90 16.78 8.17 5.98
CA GLU A 90 16.99 9.55 6.45
C GLU A 90 16.90 9.66 7.98
N LEU A 91 15.95 8.98 8.62
CA LEU A 91 15.84 8.93 10.08
C LEU A 91 17.05 8.24 10.73
N VAL A 92 17.59 7.20 10.11
CA VAL A 92 18.84 6.54 10.53
C VAL A 92 20.02 7.50 10.39
N ARG A 93 20.14 8.18 9.24
CA ARG A 93 21.20 9.17 8.99
C ARG A 93 21.21 10.29 10.04
N ARG A 94 20.03 10.70 10.52
CA ARG A 94 19.86 11.72 11.57
C ARG A 94 20.09 11.20 13.00
N GLY A 95 20.33 9.89 13.18
CA GLY A 95 20.49 9.27 14.50
C GLY A 95 19.19 9.16 15.31
N ILE A 96 18.03 9.29 14.66
CA ILE A 96 16.70 9.23 15.28
C ILE A 96 16.23 7.77 15.38
N LEU A 97 16.45 7.01 14.31
CA LEU A 97 16.12 5.60 14.22
C LEU A 97 17.42 4.78 14.15
N SER A 98 17.45 3.58 14.75
CA SER A 98 18.58 2.67 14.55
C SER A 98 18.34 1.80 13.31
N GLU A 99 19.41 1.33 12.67
CA GLU A 99 19.32 0.42 11.52
C GLU A 99 18.48 -0.84 11.84
N SER A 100 18.65 -1.39 13.05
CA SER A 100 17.87 -2.54 13.50
C SER A 100 16.36 -2.23 13.60
N LYS A 101 15.99 -1.05 14.08
CA LYS A 101 14.58 -0.63 14.14
C LYS A 101 14.02 -0.35 12.75
N ALA A 102 14.78 0.33 11.88
CA ALA A 102 14.40 0.56 10.49
C ALA A 102 14.11 -0.76 9.75
N SER A 103 15.01 -1.73 9.86
CA SER A 103 14.83 -3.06 9.27
C SER A 103 13.63 -3.81 9.84
N ALA A 104 13.38 -3.72 11.15
CA ALA A 104 12.21 -4.33 11.77
C ALA A 104 10.89 -3.71 11.27
N GLU A 105 10.85 -2.38 11.10
CA GLU A 105 9.69 -1.67 10.57
C GLU A 105 9.42 -2.01 9.09
N GLU A 106 10.47 -2.11 8.28
CA GLU A 106 10.36 -2.53 6.86
C GLU A 106 9.88 -3.96 6.75
N LYS A 107 10.45 -4.87 7.55
CA LYS A 107 9.98 -6.25 7.60
C LYS A 107 8.51 -6.34 7.99
N LYS A 108 8.11 -5.61 9.04
CA LYS A 108 6.70 -5.56 9.46
C LYS A 108 5.80 -5.03 8.35
N LEU A 109 6.20 -3.98 7.63
CA LEU A 109 5.45 -3.46 6.50
C LEU A 109 5.29 -4.53 5.40
N HIS A 110 6.35 -5.24 5.04
CA HIS A 110 6.27 -6.33 4.06
C HIS A 110 5.33 -7.45 4.51
N ASP A 111 5.40 -7.85 5.78
CA ASP A 111 4.52 -8.86 6.36
C ASP A 111 3.05 -8.40 6.35
N ASP A 112 2.78 -7.14 6.72
CA ASP A 112 1.44 -6.54 6.72
C ASP A 112 0.87 -6.44 5.30
N VAL A 113 1.68 -6.02 4.31
CA VAL A 113 1.30 -5.95 2.90
C VAL A 113 0.97 -7.35 2.38
N LYS A 114 1.83 -8.34 2.65
CA LYS A 114 1.61 -9.72 2.23
C LYS A 114 0.31 -10.27 2.81
N LYS A 115 0.13 -10.14 4.14
CA LYS A 115 -1.06 -10.61 4.84
C LYS A 115 -2.36 -10.01 4.31
N ARG A 116 -2.34 -8.74 3.91
CA ARG A 116 -3.53 -8.04 3.40
C ARG A 116 -3.81 -8.30 1.92
N THR A 117 -2.79 -8.70 1.16
CA THR A 117 -2.91 -8.99 -0.28
C THR A 117 -3.31 -10.44 -0.55
N GLU A 118 -2.94 -11.35 0.34
CA GLU A 118 -3.45 -12.72 0.30
C GLU A 118 -4.95 -12.70 0.66
N PRO A 119 -5.83 -13.35 -0.13
CA PRO A 119 -7.21 -13.52 0.26
C PRO A 119 -7.23 -14.28 1.57
N ASN A 120 -7.75 -13.64 2.61
CA ASN A 120 -7.90 -14.28 3.91
C ASN A 120 -8.93 -15.41 3.74
N GLU A 121 -8.49 -16.65 3.54
CA GLU A 121 -9.35 -17.86 3.51
C GLU A 121 -10.05 -18.14 4.85
N SER A 122 -9.99 -17.21 5.81
CA SER A 122 -10.55 -17.38 7.15
C SER A 122 -11.20 -16.08 7.64
N ALA A 123 -12.36 -15.78 7.05
CA ALA A 123 -13.42 -15.04 7.72
C ALA A 123 -14.75 -15.78 7.53
N ASN A 124 -14.74 -17.09 7.82
CA ASN A 124 -15.96 -17.83 8.15
C ASN A 124 -15.91 -18.11 9.65
N GLU A 125 -15.96 -17.03 10.45
CA GLU A 125 -16.36 -17.17 11.85
C GLU A 125 -17.84 -17.53 11.83
N THR A 126 -18.08 -18.83 11.91
CA THR A 126 -19.37 -19.39 12.23
C THR A 126 -19.75 -18.77 13.57
N GLU A 127 -20.71 -17.85 13.57
CA GLU A 127 -21.42 -17.46 14.78
C GLU A 127 -22.08 -18.72 15.33
N GLY A 128 -21.36 -19.36 16.25
CA GLY A 128 -21.96 -20.25 17.22
C GLY A 128 -22.88 -19.42 18.08
N VAL A 129 -24.15 -19.36 17.73
CA VAL A 129 -25.22 -19.15 18.69
C VAL A 129 -26.06 -20.41 18.71
N VAL A 130 -25.75 -21.20 19.72
CA VAL A 130 -26.65 -22.17 20.35
C VAL A 130 -27.96 -21.45 20.64
N LEU A 131 -29.07 -21.93 20.07
CA LEU A 131 -30.32 -22.25 20.75
C LEU A 131 -31.15 -23.22 19.87
#